data_AF-A0A2K3JLY9-F1
#
_entry.id   AF-A0A2K3JLY9-F1
#
_cell.length_a   1.000
_cell.length_b   1.000
_cell.length_c   1.000
_cell.angle_alpha   90.00
_cell.angle_beta   90.00
_cell.angle_gamma   90.00
#
_symmetry.space_group_name_H-M   'P 1'
#
loop_
_entity.id
_entity.type
_entity.pdbx_description
1 polymer ?
#
loop_
_entity_poly.entity_id
_entity_poly.type
_entity_poly.pdbx_seq_one_letter_code
_entity_poly.pdbx_strand_id
1 'polypeptide(L)'
;RLTGFGGKPDPTMDPTSATKHIKLCKSNPDGAAFLDHNTYSVVDNEYYKQLLLKRGIMEIVSGFSSDGEKFMKRFGSVMVKMRQVGVLVGKEGEIRKNCRVFRHHSTCYTRYRGLIRRIKINVPM
;
A
#
# COMPACT_ATOMS: atom_id res chain seq x y z
N ARG A 1 14.40 10.70 -1.41
CA ARG A 1 14.10 11.78 -0.43
C ARG A 1 15.20 12.02 0.61
N LEU A 2 15.95 11.02 1.11
CA LEU A 2 16.95 11.29 2.18
C LEU A 2 18.33 11.76 1.70
N THR A 3 18.74 11.41 0.47
CA THR A 3 20.06 11.78 -0.09
C THR A 3 20.03 12.18 -1.57
N GLY A 4 18.85 12.17 -2.20
CA GLY A 4 18.68 12.33 -3.65
C GLY A 4 18.79 13.76 -4.18
N PHE A 5 18.90 14.77 -3.30
CA PHE A 5 18.95 16.18 -3.68
C PHE A 5 20.38 16.71 -3.57
N GLY A 6 21.28 16.21 -4.42
CA GLY A 6 22.70 16.59 -4.39
C GLY A 6 23.43 16.13 -3.12
N GLY A 7 23.10 14.93 -2.63
CA GLY A 7 23.63 14.39 -1.37
C GLY A 7 22.90 14.91 -0.12
N LYS A 8 21.88 15.76 -0.28
CA LYS A 8 21.08 16.32 0.82
C LYS A 8 19.68 15.70 0.88
N PRO A 9 19.01 15.80 2.04
CA PRO A 9 17.60 15.46 2.18
C PRO A 9 16.72 16.39 1.35
N ASP A 10 15.54 15.89 0.99
CA ASP A 10 14.47 16.62 0.32
C ASP A 10 14.16 17.91 1.10
N PRO A 11 14.29 19.09 0.47
CA PRO A 11 14.06 20.37 1.15
C PRO A 11 12.59 20.55 1.57
N THR A 12 11.66 19.78 1.01
CA THR A 12 10.25 19.82 1.39
C THR A 12 9.93 18.94 2.60
N MET A 13 10.88 18.14 3.09
CA MET A 13 10.70 17.25 4.24
C MET A 13 11.00 17.98 5.57
N ASP A 14 10.28 17.63 6.63
CA ASP A 14 10.59 18.10 7.98
C ASP A 14 12.03 17.70 8.39
N PRO A 15 12.89 18.64 8.81
CA PRO A 15 14.30 18.35 9.13
C PRO A 15 14.50 17.34 10.27
N THR A 16 13.60 17.34 11.26
CA THR A 16 13.66 16.42 12.40
C THR A 16 13.36 15.00 11.93
N SER A 17 12.29 14.86 11.14
CA SER A 17 11.96 13.60 10.48
C SER A 17 13.09 13.14 9.57
N ALA A 18 13.65 14.00 8.73
CA ALA A 18 14.77 13.64 7.85
C ALA A 18 15.95 13.08 8.64
N THR A 19 16.33 13.73 9.74
CA THR A 19 17.43 13.28 10.62
C THR A 19 17.13 11.91 11.24
N LYS A 20 15.90 11.70 11.74
CA LYS A 20 15.47 10.42 12.31
C LYS A 20 15.54 9.28 11.29
N HIS A 21 15.04 9.51 10.08
CA HIS A 21 15.06 8.51 9.01
C HIS A 21 16.48 8.22 8.52
N ILE A 22 17.34 9.24 8.38
CA ILE A 22 18.75 9.05 8.03
C ILE A 22 19.46 8.20 9.07
N LYS A 23 19.23 8.46 10.36
CA LYS A 23 19.82 7.66 11.45
C LYS A 23 19.35 6.21 11.37
N LEU A 24 18.04 5.99 11.18
CA LEU A 24 17.45 4.66 11.07
C LEU A 24 18.07 3.88 9.89
N CYS A 25 18.00 4.43 8.68
CA CYS A 25 18.47 3.75 7.47
C CYS A 25 19.99 3.54 7.45
N LYS A 26 20.78 4.42 8.10
CA LYS A 26 22.22 4.21 8.28
C LYS A 26 22.51 3.07 9.26
N SER A 27 21.72 2.95 10.33
CA SER A 27 21.92 1.90 11.35
C SER A 27 21.45 0.53 10.89
N ASN A 28 20.42 0.49 10.04
CA ASN A 28 19.84 -0.74 9.52
C ASN A 28 19.30 -0.47 8.09
N PRO A 29 19.94 -1.01 7.04
CA PRO A 29 19.44 -0.91 5.67
C PRO A 29 18.03 -1.47 5.48
N ASP A 30 17.66 -2.49 6.28
CA ASP A 30 16.32 -3.10 6.31
C ASP A 30 15.43 -2.49 7.41
N GLY A 31 15.81 -1.33 7.94
CA GLY A 31 15.06 -0.64 8.98
C GLY A 31 13.68 -0.20 8.51
N ALA A 32 12.65 -0.63 9.23
CA ALA A 32 11.27 -0.21 8.98
C ALA A 32 10.90 1.02 9.81
N ALA A 33 10.15 1.94 9.20
CA ALA A 33 9.53 3.07 9.88
C ALA A 33 8.01 3.03 9.65
N PHE A 34 7.25 3.46 10.64
CA PHE A 34 5.81 3.61 10.47
C PHE A 34 5.50 4.75 9.49
N LEU A 35 4.55 4.49 8.59
CA LEU A 35 4.05 5.52 7.67
C LEU A 35 3.26 6.60 8.42
N ASP A 36 2.61 6.23 9.52
CA ASP A 36 1.95 7.13 10.48
C ASP A 36 2.72 7.13 11.81
N HIS A 37 3.09 8.31 12.30
CA HIS A 37 3.88 8.47 13.51
C HIS A 37 3.02 8.56 14.78
N ASN A 38 1.73 8.84 14.64
CA ASN A 38 0.79 9.09 15.73
C ASN A 38 -0.13 7.89 15.95
N THR A 39 -0.75 7.36 14.88
CA THR A 39 -1.73 6.28 14.95
C THR A 39 -1.30 5.07 14.12
N TYR A 40 -0.19 4.46 14.51
CA TYR A 40 0.50 3.39 13.77
C TYR A 40 -0.35 2.15 13.42
N SER A 41 -1.44 1.88 14.15
CA SER A 41 -2.30 0.70 13.99
C SER A 41 -3.75 1.03 13.64
N VAL A 42 -4.08 2.30 13.40
CA VAL A 42 -5.45 2.75 13.11
C VAL A 42 -5.54 3.25 11.67
N VAL A 43 -6.61 2.88 10.98
CA VAL A 43 -6.91 3.45 9.65
C VAL A 43 -7.76 4.69 9.85
N ASP A 44 -7.13 5.85 9.74
CA ASP A 44 -7.74 7.17 9.85
C ASP A 44 -7.10 8.14 8.83
N ASN A 45 -7.35 9.45 8.99
CA ASN A 45 -6.76 10.48 8.14
C ASN A 45 -5.46 11.08 8.70
N GLU A 46 -4.91 10.54 9.79
CA GLU A 46 -3.74 11.07 10.47
C GLU A 46 -2.49 11.01 9.57
N TYR A 47 -2.36 9.94 8.77
CA TYR A 47 -1.35 9.84 7.70
C TYR A 47 -1.31 11.10 6.82
N TYR A 48 -2.47 11.62 6.42
CA TYR A 48 -2.55 12.83 5.61
C TYR A 48 -2.24 14.10 6.40
N LYS A 49 -2.56 14.15 7.70
CA LYS A 49 -2.15 15.27 8.56
C LYS A 49 -0.62 15.32 8.70
N GLN A 50 0.03 14.17 8.84
CA GLN A 50 1.49 14.08 8.86
C GLN A 50 2.13 14.53 7.53
N LEU A 51 1.46 14.31 6.39
CA LEU A 51 1.90 14.84 5.10
C LEU A 51 1.86 16.37 5.05
N LEU A 52 0.82 17.02 5.59
CA LEU A 52 0.76 18.49 5.69
C LEU A 52 1.89 19.05 6.55
N LEU A 53 2.27 18.33 7.60
CA LEU A 53 3.41 18.68 8.46
C LEU A 53 4.76 18.35 7.84
N LYS A 54 4.80 17.91 6.56
CA LYS A 54 6.03 17.51 5.85
C LYS A 54 6.75 16.32 6.50
N ARG A 55 6.05 15.54 7.33
CA ARG A 55 6.58 14.37 8.04
C ARG A 55 6.31 13.05 7.32
N GLY A 56 5.51 13.05 6.27
CA GLY A 56 5.24 11.85 5.49
C GLY A 56 6.44 11.35 4.69
N ILE A 57 6.62 10.03 4.66
CA ILE A 57 7.75 9.35 4.03
C ILE A 57 7.62 9.37 2.49
N MET A 58 6.40 9.28 1.96
CA MET A 58 6.12 9.33 0.52
C MET A 58 5.57 10.69 0.11
N GLU A 59 5.84 11.11 -1.12
CA GLU A 59 5.25 12.31 -1.73
C GLU A 59 3.90 11.94 -2.32
N ILE A 60 2.78 12.45 -1.78
CA ILE A 60 1.47 12.37 -2.46
C ILE A 60 0.44 13.37 -1.88
N VAL A 61 -0.40 13.83 -2.82
CA VAL A 61 -1.63 14.64 -2.84
C VAL A 61 -2.18 15.22 -1.52
N SER A 62 -2.23 16.55 -1.47
CA SER A 62 -2.98 17.37 -0.52
C SER A 62 -4.49 17.28 -0.75
N GLY A 63 -5.27 16.97 0.29
CA GLY A 63 -6.74 17.11 0.24
C GLY A 63 -7.55 16.22 1.20
N PHE A 64 -6.96 15.13 1.72
CA PHE A 64 -7.66 14.22 2.64
C PHE A 64 -7.35 14.45 4.13
N SER A 65 -6.42 15.35 4.43
CA SER A 65 -5.99 15.67 5.80
C SER A 65 -7.01 16.45 6.62
N SER A 66 -7.86 17.25 5.97
CA SER A 66 -8.78 18.17 6.66
C SER A 66 -10.08 17.52 7.12
N ASP A 67 -10.48 16.38 6.53
CA ASP A 67 -11.79 15.76 6.77
C ASP A 67 -11.68 14.24 6.84
N GLY A 68 -11.72 13.71 8.07
CA GLY A 68 -11.61 12.29 8.35
C GLY A 68 -12.82 11.48 7.92
N GLU A 69 -14.02 12.05 8.00
CA GLU A 69 -15.25 11.37 7.60
C GLU A 69 -15.29 11.19 6.07
N LYS A 70 -14.95 12.25 5.33
CA LYS A 70 -14.81 12.20 3.87
C LYS A 70 -13.71 11.23 3.45
N PHE A 71 -12.59 11.19 4.17
CA PHE A 71 -11.56 10.18 3.95
C PHE A 71 -12.13 8.76 4.09
N MET A 72 -12.77 8.44 5.21
CA MET A 72 -13.31 7.09 5.46
C MET A 72 -14.35 6.68 4.42
N LYS A 73 -15.27 7.59 4.06
CA LYS A 73 -16.27 7.35 3.00
C LYS A 73 -15.61 7.05 1.65
N ARG A 74 -14.60 7.85 1.26
CA ARG A 74 -13.88 7.67 -0.01
C ARG A 74 -13.03 6.41 0.00
N PHE A 75 -12.33 6.13 1.10
CA PHE A 75 -11.53 4.94 1.28
C PHE A 75 -12.38 3.67 1.10
N GLY A 76 -13.53 3.59 1.78
CA GLY A 76 -14.47 2.48 1.62
C GLY A 76 -14.96 2.31 0.17
N SER A 77 -15.36 3.42 -0.48
CA SER A 77 -15.80 3.40 -1.88
C SER A 77 -14.73 2.88 -2.85
N VAL A 78 -13.47 3.30 -2.67
CA VAL A 78 -12.35 2.84 -3.50
C VAL A 78 -12.06 1.36 -3.25
N MET A 79 -12.09 0.88 -2.02
CA MET A 79 -11.88 -0.54 -1.71
C MET A 79 -12.95 -1.44 -2.33
N VAL A 80 -14.21 -0.99 -2.37
CA VAL A 80 -15.32 -1.68 -3.06
C VAL A 80 -15.12 -1.74 -4.59
N LYS A 81 -14.49 -0.72 -5.18
CA LYS A 81 -14.11 -0.75 -6.61
C LYS A 81 -12.88 -1.61 -6.86
N MET A 82 -11.86 -1.48 -6.02
CA MET A 82 -10.59 -2.20 -6.13
C MET A 82 -10.80 -3.71 -6.06
N ARG A 83 -11.73 -4.20 -5.22
CA ARG A 83 -12.05 -5.64 -5.13
C ARG A 83 -12.63 -6.23 -6.42
N GLN A 84 -13.07 -5.42 -7.38
CA GLN A 84 -13.68 -5.89 -8.64
C GLN A 84 -12.66 -5.93 -9.79
N VAL A 85 -11.46 -5.37 -9.60
CA VAL A 85 -10.45 -5.29 -10.64
C VAL A 85 -9.92 -6.69 -10.96
N GLY A 86 -10.27 -7.17 -12.15
CA GLY A 86 -9.74 -8.41 -12.70
C GLY A 86 -10.12 -9.68 -11.94
N VAL A 87 -11.25 -9.70 -11.24
CA VAL A 87 -11.76 -10.88 -10.54
C VAL A 87 -12.17 -11.97 -11.52
N LEU A 88 -11.90 -13.24 -11.16
CA LEU A 88 -12.41 -14.41 -11.88
C LEU A 88 -13.78 -14.81 -11.32
N VAL A 89 -14.77 -14.98 -12.19
CA VAL A 89 -16.15 -15.31 -11.83
C VAL A 89 -16.66 -16.57 -12.55
N GLY A 90 -17.74 -17.16 -12.05
CA GLY A 90 -18.35 -18.35 -12.65
C GLY A 90 -17.40 -19.54 -12.72
N LYS A 91 -17.21 -20.10 -13.93
CA LYS A 91 -16.35 -21.27 -14.16
C LYS A 91 -14.86 -20.91 -14.32
N GLU A 92 -14.51 -19.63 -14.29
CA GLU A 92 -13.11 -19.20 -14.38
C GLU A 92 -12.38 -19.39 -13.05
N GLY A 93 -11.12 -19.87 -13.12
CA GLY A 93 -10.27 -20.11 -11.94
C GLY A 93 -10.76 -21.23 -11.01
N GLU A 94 -10.14 -21.34 -9.84
CA GLU A 94 -10.42 -22.37 -8.82
C GLU A 94 -10.52 -21.78 -7.41
N ILE A 95 -11.20 -22.49 -6.50
CA ILE A 95 -11.19 -22.18 -5.06
C ILE A 95 -9.98 -22.88 -4.44
N ARG A 96 -9.01 -22.11 -3.97
CA ARG A 96 -7.75 -22.64 -3.44
C ARG A 96 -7.91 -23.08 -1.99
N LYS A 97 -7.63 -24.35 -1.71
CA LYS A 97 -7.51 -24.87 -0.33
C LYS A 97 -6.21 -24.44 0.35
N ASN A 98 -5.18 -24.14 -0.43
CA ASN A 98 -3.89 -23.63 0.04
C ASN A 98 -3.45 -22.46 -0.84
N CYS A 99 -3.33 -21.27 -0.25
CA CYS A 99 -2.97 -20.03 -0.96
C CYS A 99 -1.49 -19.95 -1.41
N ARG A 100 -0.65 -20.90 -1.01
CA ARG A 100 0.77 -20.98 -1.41
C ARG A 100 1.02 -21.88 -2.61
N VAL A 101 0.15 -22.88 -2.83
CA VAL A 101 0.36 -23.93 -3.85
C VAL A 101 -0.68 -23.84 -4.96
N PHE A 102 -0.26 -24.10 -6.19
CA PHE A 102 -1.16 -24.23 -7.34
C PHE A 102 -1.52 -25.66 -7.53
N ARG A 103 -2.81 -25.95 -7.74
CA ARG A 103 -3.16 -27.29 -8.20
C ARG A 103 -2.67 -27.41 -9.63
N HIS A 104 -1.75 -28.34 -9.84
CA HIS A 104 -1.41 -28.81 -11.17
C HIS A 104 -2.59 -29.63 -11.68
N HIS A 105 -3.56 -28.97 -12.31
CA HIS A 105 -4.49 -29.65 -13.19
C HIS A 105 -3.72 -29.99 -14.47
N SER A 106 -3.69 -31.28 -14.82
CA SER A 106 -2.82 -31.92 -15.82
C SER A 106 -2.98 -31.43 -17.27
N THR A 107 -3.62 -30.29 -17.53
CA THR A 107 -3.99 -29.83 -18.88
C THR A 107 -3.64 -28.37 -19.21
N CYS A 108 -2.78 -27.68 -18.45
CA CYS A 108 -2.31 -26.35 -18.91
C CYS A 108 -0.86 -26.06 -18.50
N TYR A 109 0.09 -26.75 -19.13
CA TYR A 109 1.53 -26.50 -18.92
C TYR A 109 2.12 -25.41 -19.83
N THR A 110 1.37 -24.82 -20.78
CA THR A 110 2.04 -24.12 -21.89
C THR A 110 1.91 -22.61 -22.01
N ARG A 111 1.38 -21.83 -21.05
CA ARG A 111 1.35 -20.37 -21.30
C ARG A 111 1.30 -19.32 -20.20
N TYR A 112 1.68 -19.57 -18.95
CA TYR A 112 1.70 -18.49 -17.95
C TYR A 112 2.93 -18.47 -17.06
N ARG A 113 4.08 -18.14 -17.67
CA ARG A 113 5.14 -17.41 -16.94
C ARG A 113 4.63 -15.99 -16.71
N GLY A 114 4.32 -15.63 -15.45
CA GLY A 114 4.30 -14.23 -15.01
C GLY A 114 2.96 -13.55 -14.73
N LEU A 115 1.79 -14.22 -14.77
CA LEU A 115 0.55 -13.55 -14.38
C LEU A 115 0.32 -13.58 -12.87
N ILE A 116 0.22 -12.39 -12.28
CA ILE A 116 -0.37 -12.18 -10.94
C ILE A 116 -1.71 -12.90 -10.91
N ARG A 117 -1.83 -13.81 -9.95
CA ARG A 117 -2.92 -14.76 -9.90
C ARG A 117 -4.15 -14.10 -9.32
N ARG A 118 -5.13 -13.89 -10.19
CA ARG A 118 -6.40 -13.24 -9.88
C ARG A 118 -7.17 -14.05 -8.84
N ILE A 119 -7.77 -13.34 -7.89
CA ILE A 119 -8.57 -13.94 -6.81
C ILE A 119 -9.94 -14.30 -7.37
N LYS A 120 -10.36 -15.55 -7.18
CA LYS A 120 -11.76 -15.95 -7.36
C LYS A 120 -12.52 -15.53 -6.11
N ILE A 121 -13.44 -14.58 -6.24
CA ILE A 121 -14.33 -14.16 -5.15
C ILE A 121 -15.65 -14.90 -5.34
N ASN A 122 -16.06 -15.67 -4.34
CA ASN A 122 -17.41 -16.25 -4.32
C ASN A 122 -18.39 -15.13 -3.94
N VAL A 123 -18.88 -14.39 -4.94
CA VAL A 123 -19.97 -13.43 -4.73
C VAL A 123 -21.26 -14.23 -4.85
N PRO A 124 -22.05 -14.41 -3.76
CA PRO A 124 -23.38 -14.98 -3.89
C PRO A 124 -24.19 -14.05 -4.81
N MET A 125 -24.84 -14.66 -5.81
CA MET A 125 -25.82 -13.97 -6.66
C MET A 125 -27.00 -13.48 -5.82
#